data_AF-A0A1G8AC51-F1
#
_entry.id   AF-A0A1G8AC51-F1
#
_cell.length_a   1.000
_cell.length_b   1.000
_cell.length_c   1.000
_cell.angle_alpha   90.00
_cell.angle_beta   90.00
_cell.angle_gamma   90.00
#
_symmetry.space_group_name_H-M   'P 1'
#
loop_
_entity.id
_entity.type
_entity.pdbx_description
1 polymer ?
#
loop_
_entity_poly.entity_id
_entity_poly.type
_entity_poly.pdbx_seq_one_letter_code
_entity_poly.pdbx_strand_id
1 'polypeptide(L)'
;MAGREDRRPDDDGGHLIATIFKGSGGLDNLVPMNGNLNKGEWKKLENMWATALEKGKSVEVKINPKYQGNSQRPVSFDIEYKIGDGKWKFKEFKNKPGGN
;
A
#
# COMPACT_ATOMS: atom_id res chain seq x y z
N MET A 1 2.26 17.57 -2.89
CA MET A 1 0.94 17.01 -3.25
C MET A 1 1.16 15.88 -4.23
N ALA A 2 0.83 14.64 -3.86
CA ALA A 2 0.98 13.49 -4.75
C ALA A 2 -0.18 13.41 -5.76
N GLY A 3 0.14 13.08 -7.01
CA GLY A 3 -0.83 12.75 -8.07
C GLY A 3 -1.07 13.76 -9.17
N ARG A 4 -0.69 15.04 -9.00
CA ARG A 4 -0.90 16.13 -9.98
C ARG A 4 -2.26 16.00 -10.71
N GLU A 5 -2.27 15.99 -12.05
CA GLU A 5 -3.49 16.02 -12.89
C GLU A 5 -4.29 14.72 -12.91
N ASP A 6 -3.68 13.58 -12.53
CA ASP A 6 -4.34 12.26 -12.57
C ASP A 6 -5.07 11.88 -11.27
N ARG A 7 -4.96 12.73 -10.24
CA ARG A 7 -5.64 12.52 -8.98
C ARG A 7 -7.14 12.60 -9.20
N ARG A 8 -7.86 11.56 -8.80
CA ARG A 8 -9.32 11.58 -8.82
C ARG A 8 -9.88 12.28 -7.58
N PRO A 9 -11.07 12.90 -7.65
CA PRO A 9 -11.69 13.57 -6.50
C PRO A 9 -11.92 12.64 -5.29
N ASP A 10 -12.03 11.33 -5.53
CA ASP A 10 -12.20 10.28 -4.53
C ASP A 10 -10.87 9.64 -4.08
N ASP A 11 -9.73 10.14 -4.57
CA ASP A 11 -8.41 9.75 -4.07
C ASP A 11 -8.07 10.57 -2.84
N ASP A 12 -7.90 9.89 -1.71
CA ASP A 12 -7.26 10.48 -0.54
C ASP A 12 -5.75 10.67 -0.86
N GLY A 13 -5.12 11.66 -0.22
CA GLY A 13 -3.66 11.73 -0.15
C GLY A 13 -3.17 10.55 0.68
N GLY A 14 -3.11 9.37 0.08
CA GLY A 14 -2.82 8.11 0.74
C GLY A 14 -1.43 8.16 1.34
N HIS A 15 -1.36 8.12 2.67
CA HIS A 15 -0.13 7.79 3.38
C HIS A 15 0.12 6.31 3.09
N LEU A 16 0.97 5.98 2.12
CA LEU A 16 1.07 4.58 1.70
C LEU A 16 1.69 3.67 2.77
N ILE A 17 2.33 4.25 3.78
CA ILE A 17 3.04 3.59 4.86
C ILE A 17 3.10 4.60 6.01
N ALA A 18 2.08 4.73 6.86
CA ALA A 18 2.28 5.46 8.11
C ALA A 18 3.35 4.71 8.94
N THR A 19 4.61 5.11 8.76
CA THR A 19 5.62 5.24 9.81
C THR A 19 6.19 3.97 10.47
N ILE A 20 5.85 2.75 10.00
CA ILE A 20 6.24 1.52 10.74
C ILE A 20 7.41 0.74 10.13
N PHE A 21 7.69 0.82 8.82
CA PHE A 21 8.66 -0.05 8.15
C PHE A 21 10.02 0.61 7.90
N LYS A 22 10.94 0.50 8.86
CA LYS A 22 12.38 0.81 8.69
C LYS A 22 13.11 -0.33 7.97
N GLY A 23 12.80 -0.58 6.69
CA GLY A 23 13.45 -1.66 5.93
C GLY A 23 13.58 -1.36 4.43
N SER A 24 14.73 -0.80 4.05
CA SER A 24 15.31 -0.60 2.70
C SER A 24 14.40 -0.21 1.54
N GLY A 25 14.40 1.08 1.21
CA GLY A 25 14.11 1.57 -0.14
C GLY A 25 13.16 2.75 -0.15
N GLY A 26 13.71 3.96 -0.02
CA GLY A 26 12.96 5.21 0.06
C GLY A 26 11.96 5.40 -1.07
N LEU A 27 10.70 5.17 -0.77
CA LEU A 27 9.61 5.86 -1.41
C LEU A 27 8.99 6.71 -0.33
N ASP A 28 9.10 8.02 -0.49
CA ASP A 28 8.23 9.02 0.13
C ASP A 28 6.77 8.86 -0.37
N ASN A 29 6.24 7.65 -0.30
CA ASN A 29 5.03 7.25 0.41
C ASN A 29 3.72 8.06 0.28
N LEU A 30 3.59 8.79 -0.81
CA LEU A 30 2.34 9.40 -1.23
C LEU A 30 2.17 9.02 -2.70
N VAL A 31 1.49 7.91 -2.99
CA VAL A 31 0.97 7.67 -4.33
C VAL A 31 -0.56 7.76 -4.29
N PRO A 32 -1.21 8.33 -5.33
CA PRO A 32 -2.65 8.51 -5.32
C PRO A 32 -3.34 7.16 -5.21
N MET A 33 -4.14 6.99 -4.16
CA MET A 33 -4.88 5.77 -3.89
C MET A 33 -6.35 6.11 -3.68
N ASN A 34 -7.22 5.28 -4.26
CA ASN A 34 -8.65 5.39 -4.05
C ASN A 34 -8.98 5.34 -2.56
N GLY A 35 -9.79 6.30 -2.08
CA GLY A 35 -10.09 6.43 -0.65
C GLY A 35 -10.80 5.21 -0.04
N ASN A 36 -11.63 4.50 -0.81
CA ASN A 36 -12.31 3.29 -0.34
C ASN A 36 -11.34 2.11 -0.17
N LEU A 37 -10.39 1.94 -1.11
CA LEU A 37 -9.31 0.97 -0.95
C LEU A 37 -8.44 1.31 0.26
N ASN A 38 -8.02 2.58 0.36
CA ASN A 38 -7.16 3.09 1.41
C ASN A 38 -7.77 2.87 2.82
N LYS A 39 -9.04 3.25 3.01
CA LYS A 39 -9.75 3.11 4.29
C LYS A 39 -10.28 1.70 4.55
N GLY A 40 -10.32 0.85 3.53
CA GLY A 40 -10.87 -0.51 3.57
C GLY A 40 -9.80 -1.58 3.62
N GLU A 41 -9.61 -2.30 2.50
CA GLU A 41 -8.74 -3.47 2.43
C GLU A 41 -7.26 -3.14 2.70
N TRP A 42 -6.80 -1.96 2.31
CA TRP A 42 -5.43 -1.52 2.60
C TRP A 42 -5.20 -1.38 4.10
N LYS A 43 -6.06 -0.60 4.78
CA LYS A 43 -6.03 -0.45 6.24
C LYS A 43 -6.12 -1.77 7.00
N LYS A 44 -6.86 -2.76 6.48
CA LYS A 44 -6.92 -4.10 7.08
C LYS A 44 -5.56 -4.81 7.02
N LEU A 45 -4.81 -4.69 5.92
CA LEU A 45 -3.44 -5.22 5.84
C LEU A 45 -2.51 -4.50 6.83
N GLU A 46 -2.57 -3.17 6.86
CA GLU A 46 -1.74 -2.36 7.77
C GLU A 46 -1.99 -2.75 9.24
N ASN A 47 -3.25 -2.89 9.65
CA ASN A 47 -3.61 -3.34 11.00
C ASN A 47 -3.10 -4.76 11.30
N MET A 48 -3.19 -5.68 10.34
CA MET A 48 -2.67 -7.04 10.50
C MET A 48 -1.16 -7.04 10.75
N TRP A 49 -0.42 -6.23 9.99
CA TRP A 49 1.02 -6.09 10.16
C TRP A 49 1.37 -5.42 11.49
N ALA A 50 0.65 -4.36 11.88
CA ALA A 50 0.83 -3.70 13.17
C ALA A 50 0.63 -4.67 14.34
N THR A 51 -0.46 -5.45 14.34
CA THR A 51 -0.71 -6.49 15.35
C THR A 51 0.38 -7.56 15.38
N ALA A 52 0.99 -7.89 14.24
CA ALA A 52 2.10 -8.85 14.22
C ALA A 52 3.36 -8.27 14.87
N LEU A 53 3.66 -7.00 14.61
CA LEU A 53 4.78 -6.28 15.22
C LEU A 53 4.59 -6.11 16.73
N GLU A 54 3.39 -5.77 17.19
CA GLU A 54 3.04 -5.68 18.62
C GLU A 54 3.25 -7.01 19.35
N LYS A 55 3.05 -8.13 18.65
CA LYS A 55 3.31 -9.49 19.17
C LYS A 55 4.78 -9.89 19.10
N GLY A 56 5.69 -8.97 18.78
CA GLY A 56 7.13 -9.20 18.70
C GLY A 56 7.59 -9.97 17.46
N LYS A 57 6.74 -10.09 16.41
CA LYS A 57 7.15 -10.71 15.14
C LYS A 57 7.76 -9.67 14.22
N SER A 58 8.67 -10.08 13.35
CA SER A 58 9.11 -9.25 12.23
C SER A 58 8.02 -9.19 11.15
N VAL A 59 7.98 -8.09 10.41
CA VAL A 59 7.16 -7.99 9.20
C VAL A 59 8.02 -7.39 8.09
N GLU A 60 8.13 -8.09 6.98
CA GLU A 60 8.82 -7.66 5.76
C GLU A 60 7.77 -7.40 4.69
N VAL A 61 7.82 -6.26 4.00
CA VAL A 61 6.83 -5.87 2.99
C VAL A 61 7.54 -5.28 1.77
N LYS A 62 7.09 -5.66 0.58
CA LYS A 62 7.48 -5.10 -0.71
C LYS A 62 6.22 -4.69 -1.44
N ILE A 63 6.14 -3.42 -1.85
CA ILE A 63 5.00 -2.87 -2.57
C ILE A 63 5.50 -2.38 -3.93
N ASN A 64 4.87 -2.86 -5.00
CA ASN A 64 5.19 -2.48 -6.36
C ASN A 64 3.96 -1.85 -7.03
N PRO A 65 3.83 -0.51 -7.04
CA PRO A 65 2.76 0.16 -7.76
C PRO A 65 2.92 -0.02 -9.28
N LYS A 66 1.84 -0.42 -9.95
CA LYS A 66 1.79 -0.54 -11.41
C LYS A 66 1.17 0.69 -12.01
N TYR A 67 1.84 1.28 -12.98
CA TYR A 67 1.37 2.44 -13.73
C TYR A 67 1.01 2.03 -15.16
N GLN A 68 0.09 2.77 -15.78
CA GLN A 68 -0.29 2.56 -17.17
C GLN A 68 -0.07 3.84 -17.96
N GLY A 69 0.65 3.74 -19.07
CA GLY A 69 1.02 4.89 -19.91
C GLY A 69 1.88 5.89 -19.15
N ASN A 70 1.57 7.17 -19.32
CA ASN A 70 2.29 8.28 -18.68
C ASN A 70 1.65 8.72 -17.35
N SER A 71 0.73 7.92 -16.78
CA SER A 71 0.00 8.32 -15.59
C SER A 71 0.87 8.24 -14.33
N GLN A 72 0.75 9.26 -13.48
CA GLN A 72 1.37 9.30 -12.15
C GLN A 72 0.46 8.68 -11.07
N ARG A 73 -0.73 8.18 -11.45
CA ARG A 73 -1.62 7.40 -10.60
C ARG A 73 -1.47 5.91 -10.93
N PRO A 74 -1.13 5.05 -9.97
CA PRO A 74 -1.05 3.63 -10.23
C PRO A 74 -2.44 3.05 -10.57
N VAL A 75 -2.48 2.05 -11.43
CA VAL A 75 -3.69 1.27 -11.75
C VAL A 75 -3.89 0.12 -10.77
N SER A 76 -2.81 -0.43 -10.21
CA SER A 76 -2.84 -1.47 -9.20
C SER A 76 -1.58 -1.45 -8.32
N PHE A 77 -1.62 -2.26 -7.26
CA PHE A 77 -0.55 -2.45 -6.30
C PHE A 77 -0.31 -3.94 -6.10
N ASP A 78 0.90 -4.39 -6.40
CA ASP A 78 1.37 -5.73 -6.06
C ASP A 78 2.08 -5.66 -4.70
N ILE A 79 1.59 -6.43 -3.73
CA ILE A 79 2.10 -6.44 -2.37
C ILE A 79 2.60 -7.84 -2.06
N GLU A 80 3.88 -7.95 -1.75
CA GLU A 80 4.47 -9.14 -1.17
C GLU A 80 4.81 -8.86 0.29
N TYR A 81 4.39 -9.73 1.20
CA TYR A 81 4.72 -9.57 2.61
C TYR A 81 4.98 -10.89 3.32
N LYS A 82 5.77 -10.83 4.40
CA LYS A 82 6.14 -11.96 5.23
C LYS A 82 6.07 -11.56 6.70
N ILE A 83 5.59 -12.45 7.57
CA ILE A 83 5.47 -12.22 9.02
C ILE A 83 6.28 -13.29 9.75
N GLY A 84 7.26 -12.87 10.55
CA GLY A 84 8.22 -13.77 11.21
C GLY A 84 8.94 -14.66 10.19
N ASP A 85 9.12 -15.93 10.55
CA ASP A 85 9.66 -16.97 9.66
C ASP A 85 8.59 -17.58 8.74
N GLY A 86 7.46 -16.90 8.58
CA GLY A 86 6.39 -17.33 7.69
C GLY A 86 6.80 -17.33 6.21
N LYS A 87 5.92 -17.89 5.37
CA LYS A 87 6.07 -17.79 3.91
C LYS A 87 5.68 -16.41 3.41
N TRP A 88 6.30 -15.98 2.32
CA TRP A 88 5.86 -14.81 1.56
C TRP A 88 4.42 -15.00 1.07
N LYS A 89 3.62 -13.96 1.23
CA LYS A 89 2.24 -13.86 0.76
C LYS A 89 2.15 -12.76 -0.27
N PHE A 90 1.38 -13.01 -1.32
CA PHE A 90 1.11 -12.05 -2.38
C PHE A 90 -0.33 -11.53 -2.28
N LYS A 91 -0.52 -10.23 -2.47
CA LYS A 91 -1.82 -9.58 -2.56
C LYS A 91 -1.77 -8.51 -3.63
N GLU A 92 -2.74 -8.54 -4.54
CA GLU A 92 -2.94 -7.48 -5.52
C GLU A 92 -4.16 -6.64 -5.12
N PHE A 93 -4.06 -5.32 -5.30
CA PHE A 93 -5.21 -4.42 -5.26
C PHE A 93 -5.28 -3.57 -6.51
N LYS A 94 -6.45 -3.50 -7.13
CA LYS A 94 -6.72 -2.48 -8.17
C LYS A 94 -6.98 -1.14 -7.51
N ASN A 95 -6.43 -0.07 -8.04
CA ASN A 95 -6.57 1.28 -7.49
C ASN A 95 -7.93 1.91 -7.82
N LYS A 96 -9.00 1.30 -7.29
CA LYS A 96 -10.41 1.66 -7.46
C LYS A 96 -11.21 1.19 -6.23
N PRO A 97 -12.49 1.54 -6.08
CA PRO A 97 -13.27 1.13 -4.92
C PRO A 97 -13.28 -0.39 -4.72
N GLY A 98 -13.07 -0.84 -3.48
CA GLY A 98 -13.05 -2.25 -3.08
C GLY A 98 -11.81 -3.06 -3.47
N GLY A 99 -10.94 -2.56 -4.33
CA GLY A 99 -9.68 -3.23 -4.68
C GLY A 99 -9.77 -4.40 -5.68
N ASN A 100 -10.96 -4.72 -6.23
CA ASN A 100 -11.23 -5.92 -7.07
C ASN A 100 -11.42 -5.63 -8.55
#